data_AF-A0A2V6SMV9-F1
#
_entry.id   AF-A0A2V6SMV9-F1
#
_cell.length_a   1.000
_cell.length_b   1.000
_cell.length_c   1.000
_cell.angle_alpha   90.00
_cell.angle_beta   90.00
_cell.angle_gamma   90.00
#
_symmetry.space_group_name_H-M   'P 1'
#
loop_
_entity.id
_entity.type
_entity.pdbx_description
1 polymer ?
#
loop_
_entity_poly.entity_id
_entity_poly.type
_entity_poly.pdbx_seq_one_letter_code
_entity_poly.pdbx_strand_id
1 'polypeptide(L)'
;MLVGCGSARKPSLRSATGLEEVKLRDALAPLLAASGIWRGPEDGCAVALGIETLRAIDLGVGPHPRCKFGLVVTTGALRSLDQDELQTALAHEIGHVQLGHFSSREARRQVGPKIPDRGAPVESDSGQGLGQSRAYDRQEELAADRYAVELLDKLPGSPGRGCTSVMTLIERLDLERLAPMW
;
A
#
# COMPACT_ATOMS: atom_id res chain seq x y z
N MET A 1 40.70 5.93 11.97
CA MET A 1 39.41 6.33 11.38
C MET A 1 38.50 5.11 11.42
N LEU A 2 37.40 5.18 12.18
CA LEU A 2 36.43 4.08 12.33
C LEU A 2 35.45 4.12 11.15
N VAL A 3 35.39 3.04 10.37
CA VAL A 3 34.37 2.81 9.34
C VAL A 3 33.20 2.10 10.01
N GLY A 4 32.11 2.82 10.25
CA GLY A 4 30.85 2.24 10.73
C GLY A 4 29.99 1.79 9.54
N CYS A 5 29.95 0.49 9.26
CA CYS A 5 28.91 -0.08 8.41
C CYS A 5 27.58 -0.04 9.17
N GLY A 6 26.78 1.00 8.95
CA GLY A 6 25.41 1.04 9.42
C GLY A 6 24.60 -0.05 8.71
N SER A 7 24.33 -1.18 9.38
CA SER A 7 23.24 -2.05 8.97
C SER A 7 21.96 -1.24 9.04
N ALA A 8 21.40 -0.88 7.88
CA ALA A 8 20.06 -0.33 7.82
C ALA A 8 19.13 -1.31 8.55
N ARG A 9 18.57 -0.89 9.69
CA ARG A 9 17.58 -1.71 10.41
C ARG A 9 16.45 -1.98 9.44
N LYS A 10 16.22 -3.26 9.12
CA LYS A 10 15.04 -3.66 8.36
C LYS A 10 13.81 -3.11 9.08
N PRO A 11 12.90 -2.43 8.39
CA PRO A 11 11.64 -2.02 8.99
C PRO A 11 10.95 -3.22 9.63
N SER A 12 10.49 -3.09 10.87
CA SER A 12 9.78 -4.18 11.56
C SER A 12 8.30 -4.09 11.24
N LEU A 13 7.78 -5.12 10.56
CA LEU A 13 6.35 -5.32 10.37
C LEU A 13 5.75 -5.85 11.68
N ARG A 14 4.62 -5.28 12.10
CA ARG A 14 3.86 -5.70 13.28
C ARG A 14 2.37 -5.76 12.97
N SER A 15 1.61 -6.42 13.84
CA SER A 15 0.15 -6.30 13.82
C SER A 15 -0.29 -4.87 14.16
N ALA A 16 -1.46 -4.49 13.64
CA ALA A 16 -2.13 -3.27 14.03
C ALA A 16 -2.61 -3.34 15.49
N THR A 17 -2.64 -2.21 16.16
CA THR A 17 -3.33 -2.06 17.45
C THR A 17 -4.84 -1.95 17.21
N GLY A 18 -5.67 -2.18 18.23
CA GLY A 18 -7.13 -2.11 18.06
C GLY A 18 -7.65 -0.76 17.54
N LEU A 19 -7.00 0.36 17.90
CA LEU A 19 -7.35 1.68 17.37
C LEU A 19 -6.94 1.85 15.91
N GLU A 20 -5.77 1.35 15.53
CA GLU A 20 -5.30 1.37 14.13
C GLU A 20 -6.17 0.48 13.24
N GLU A 21 -6.60 -0.68 13.75
CA GLU A 21 -7.54 -1.58 13.07
C GLU A 21 -8.89 -0.91 12.82
N VAL A 22 -9.44 -0.20 13.81
CA VAL A 22 -10.69 0.56 13.67
C VAL A 22 -10.54 1.62 12.59
N LYS A 23 -9.50 2.46 12.68
CA LYS A 23 -9.23 3.53 11.71
C LYS A 23 -9.10 2.99 10.28
N LEU A 24 -8.31 1.93 10.09
CA LEU A 24 -8.10 1.29 8.80
C LEU A 24 -9.39 0.66 8.27
N ARG A 25 -10.13 -0.06 9.12
CA ARG A 25 -11.41 -0.68 8.73
C ARG A 25 -12.42 0.37 8.29
N ASP A 26 -12.56 1.46 9.03
CA ASP A 26 -13.53 2.50 8.73
C ASP A 26 -13.20 3.21 7.40
N ALA A 27 -11.91 3.31 7.05
CA ALA A 27 -11.48 3.87 5.77
C ALA A 27 -11.64 2.86 4.61
N LEU A 28 -11.29 1.60 4.85
CA LEU A 28 -11.14 0.56 3.83
C LEU A 28 -12.44 -0.17 3.50
N ALA A 29 -13.31 -0.43 4.47
CA ALA A 29 -14.50 -1.24 4.26
C ALA A 29 -15.46 -0.68 3.20
N PRO A 30 -15.76 0.64 3.15
CA PRO A 30 -16.60 1.21 2.09
C PRO A 30 -15.98 1.00 0.70
N LEU A 31 -14.66 1.11 0.59
CA LEU A 31 -13.94 0.92 -0.67
C LEU A 31 -13.96 -0.52 -1.14
N LEU A 32 -13.79 -1.49 -0.23
CA LEU A 32 -13.86 -2.91 -0.56
C LEU A 32 -15.26 -3.31 -1.06
N ALA A 33 -16.30 -2.76 -0.43
CA ALA A 33 -17.68 -2.97 -0.86
C ALA A 33 -17.93 -2.33 -2.23
N ALA A 34 -17.57 -1.06 -2.42
CA ALA A 34 -17.81 -0.31 -3.66
C ALA A 34 -16.98 -0.82 -4.86
N SER A 35 -15.79 -1.36 -4.60
CA SER A 35 -14.95 -2.01 -5.63
C SER A 35 -15.42 -3.42 -5.98
N GLY A 36 -16.28 -4.02 -5.14
CA GLY A 36 -16.76 -5.39 -5.32
C GLY A 36 -15.75 -6.48 -5.00
N ILE A 37 -14.58 -6.13 -4.41
CA ILE A 37 -13.54 -7.09 -4.00
C ILE A 37 -14.05 -8.00 -2.88
N TRP A 38 -14.89 -7.45 -2.00
CA TRP A 38 -15.42 -8.17 -0.84
C TRP A 38 -16.88 -7.78 -0.60
N ARG A 39 -17.76 -8.77 -0.61
CA ARG A 39 -19.22 -8.60 -0.47
C ARG A 39 -19.72 -8.96 0.92
N GLY A 40 -18.96 -9.77 1.66
CA GLY A 40 -19.34 -10.24 2.97
C GLY A 40 -18.45 -11.37 3.46
N PRO A 41 -18.70 -11.87 4.69
CA PRO A 41 -17.90 -12.94 5.31
C PRO A 41 -17.76 -14.20 4.46
N GLU A 42 -18.73 -14.50 3.59
CA GLU A 42 -18.72 -15.62 2.65
C GLU A 42 -17.59 -15.54 1.61
N ASP A 43 -17.08 -14.36 1.30
CA ASP A 43 -15.93 -14.17 0.38
C ASP A 43 -14.58 -14.49 1.05
N GLY A 44 -14.60 -14.84 2.35
CA GLY A 44 -13.41 -15.10 3.15
C GLY A 44 -12.63 -13.83 3.49
N CYS A 45 -11.31 -13.97 3.61
CA CYS A 45 -10.45 -12.85 3.98
C CYS A 45 -10.27 -11.87 2.80
N ALA A 46 -10.67 -10.61 2.99
CA ALA A 46 -10.39 -9.54 2.04
C ALA A 46 -8.90 -9.15 2.04
N VAL A 47 -8.41 -8.71 3.20
CA VAL A 47 -7.11 -8.02 3.32
C VAL A 47 -6.35 -8.54 4.52
N ALA A 48 -5.09 -8.93 4.31
CA ALA A 48 -4.14 -9.17 5.39
C ALA A 48 -3.41 -7.87 5.73
N LEU A 49 -3.48 -7.40 6.98
CA LEU A 49 -2.91 -6.13 7.41
C LEU A 49 -1.54 -6.33 8.07
N GLY A 50 -0.59 -5.46 7.72
CA GLY A 50 0.68 -5.29 8.43
C GLY A 50 1.03 -3.82 8.62
N ILE A 51 1.53 -3.46 9.81
CA ILE A 51 1.97 -2.10 10.10
C ILE A 51 3.48 -2.04 10.09
N GLU A 52 4.03 -1.17 9.24
CA GLU A 52 5.46 -0.94 9.13
C GLU A 52 5.87 0.27 9.97
N THR A 53 6.86 0.10 10.83
CA THR A 53 7.29 1.17 11.75
C THR A 53 8.22 2.16 11.04
N LEU A 54 7.63 3.03 10.22
CA LEU A 54 8.30 4.08 9.47
C LEU A 54 7.62 5.43 9.70
N ARG A 55 8.42 6.51 9.69
CA ARG A 55 7.93 7.89 9.82
C ARG A 55 7.33 8.44 8.53
N ALA A 56 7.82 7.99 7.38
CA ALA A 56 7.30 8.40 6.08
C ALA A 56 5.83 7.97 5.92
N ILE A 57 5.05 8.77 5.21
CA ILE A 57 3.69 8.42 4.79
C ILE A 57 3.82 7.46 3.60
N ASP A 58 3.45 6.19 3.79
CA ASP A 58 3.52 5.19 2.73
C ASP A 58 2.51 4.06 2.99
N LEU A 59 2.00 3.50 1.90
CA LEU A 59 1.11 2.35 1.87
C LEU A 59 1.53 1.45 0.71
N GLY A 60 1.29 0.16 0.84
CA GLY A 60 1.63 -0.77 -0.24
C GLY A 60 0.80 -2.01 -0.20
N VAL A 61 0.33 -2.43 -1.36
CA VAL A 61 -0.37 -3.70 -1.54
C VAL A 61 0.48 -4.77 -2.24
N GLY A 62 0.09 -6.03 -2.06
CA GLY A 62 0.76 -7.17 -2.71
C GLY A 62 -0.01 -8.49 -2.61
N PRO A 63 0.47 -9.56 -3.27
CA PRO A 63 -0.17 -10.86 -3.19
C PRO A 63 -0.14 -11.43 -1.76
N HIS A 64 -1.19 -12.14 -1.36
CA HIS A 64 -1.27 -12.83 -0.07
C HIS A 64 -1.85 -14.23 -0.23
N PRO A 65 -1.31 -15.27 0.44
CA PRO A 65 -1.71 -16.66 0.20
C PRO A 65 -3.13 -17.01 0.66
N ARG A 66 -3.73 -16.22 1.56
CA ARG A 66 -5.05 -16.52 2.17
C ARG A 66 -6.11 -15.44 2.02
N CYS A 67 -5.69 -14.22 1.68
CA CYS A 67 -6.57 -13.06 1.56
C CYS A 67 -6.52 -12.59 0.11
N LYS A 68 -7.51 -11.80 -0.35
CA LYS A 68 -7.49 -11.28 -1.72
C LYS A 68 -6.19 -10.51 -2.01
N PHE A 69 -5.68 -9.77 -1.03
CA PHE A 69 -4.36 -9.14 -1.06
C PHE A 69 -3.82 -8.87 0.35
N GLY A 70 -2.54 -8.53 0.45
CA GLY A 70 -1.91 -7.99 1.64
C GLY A 70 -1.77 -6.48 1.52
N LEU A 71 -1.96 -5.76 2.63
CA LEU A 71 -1.82 -4.31 2.74
C LEU A 71 -0.83 -4.01 3.86
N VAL A 72 0.19 -3.23 3.53
CA VAL A 72 1.13 -2.64 4.49
C VAL A 72 0.85 -1.15 4.59
N VAL A 73 0.81 -0.65 5.82
CA VAL A 73 0.60 0.78 6.10
C VAL A 73 1.68 1.23 7.08
N THR A 74 2.31 2.37 6.83
CA THR A 74 3.31 2.89 7.77
C THR A 74 2.67 3.55 8.99
N THR A 75 3.42 3.58 10.10
CA THR A 75 3.03 4.40 11.26
C THR A 75 2.93 5.90 10.93
N GLY A 76 3.69 6.39 9.94
CA GLY A 76 3.61 7.76 9.44
C GLY A 76 2.24 8.05 8.82
N ALA A 77 1.77 7.19 7.92
CA ALA A 77 0.45 7.33 7.31
C ALA A 77 -0.65 7.30 8.37
N LEU A 78 -0.61 6.35 9.31
CA LEU A 78 -1.62 6.22 10.37
C LEU A 78 -1.69 7.42 11.31
N ARG A 79 -0.57 8.10 11.56
CA ARG A 79 -0.50 9.25 12.46
C ARG A 79 -0.84 10.56 11.77
N SER A 80 -0.45 10.70 10.51
CA SER A 80 -0.48 11.98 9.80
C SER A 80 -1.72 12.15 8.93
N LEU A 81 -2.19 11.08 8.28
CA LEU A 81 -3.37 11.16 7.42
C LEU A 81 -4.64 11.17 8.26
N ASP A 82 -5.56 12.07 7.94
CA ASP A 82 -6.92 12.02 8.46
C ASP A 82 -7.71 10.86 7.82
N GLN A 83 -9.00 10.76 8.16
CA GLN A 83 -9.84 9.66 7.68
C GLN A 83 -10.03 9.68 6.16
N ASP A 84 -10.21 10.86 5.57
CA ASP A 84 -10.52 11.02 4.15
C ASP A 84 -9.25 10.87 3.30
N GLU A 85 -8.13 11.38 3.78
CA GLU A 85 -6.82 11.19 3.15
C GLU A 85 -6.39 9.73 3.19
N LEU A 86 -6.58 9.05 4.33
CA LEU A 86 -6.29 7.62 4.43
C LEU A 86 -7.20 6.81 3.50
N GLN A 87 -8.49 7.12 3.43
CA GLN A 87 -9.41 6.49 2.48
C GLN A 87 -8.97 6.74 1.03
N THR A 88 -8.49 7.94 0.72
CA THR A 88 -7.99 8.28 -0.63
C THR A 88 -6.73 7.48 -0.99
N ALA A 89 -5.76 7.39 -0.07
CA ALA A 89 -4.56 6.59 -0.27
C ALA A 89 -4.90 5.10 -0.46
N LEU A 90 -5.83 4.57 0.33
CA LEU A 90 -6.30 3.19 0.19
C LEU A 90 -7.06 2.94 -1.13
N ALA A 91 -7.79 3.93 -1.64
CA ALA A 91 -8.46 3.82 -2.93
C ALA A 91 -7.45 3.70 -4.08
N HIS A 92 -6.33 4.43 -4.02
CA HIS A 92 -5.21 4.29 -4.94
C HIS A 92 -4.59 2.89 -4.85
N GLU A 93 -4.31 2.38 -3.63
CA GLU A 93 -3.81 1.02 -3.45
C GLU A 93 -4.77 -0.05 -4.01
N ILE A 94 -6.10 0.11 -3.83
CA ILE A 94 -7.09 -0.78 -4.44
C ILE A 94 -7.04 -0.73 -5.98
N GLY A 95 -6.69 0.42 -6.56
CA GLY A 95 -6.42 0.55 -7.99
C GLY A 95 -5.33 -0.41 -8.46
N HIS A 96 -4.21 -0.51 -7.74
CA HIS A 96 -3.17 -1.49 -8.06
C HIS A 96 -3.65 -2.94 -7.97
N VAL A 97 -4.55 -3.25 -7.03
CA VAL A 97 -5.17 -4.57 -6.91
C VAL A 97 -6.06 -4.88 -8.12
N GLN A 98 -7.02 -4.00 -8.42
CA GLN A 98 -8.01 -4.26 -9.46
C GLN A 98 -7.46 -4.24 -10.88
N LEU A 99 -6.42 -3.43 -11.11
CA LEU A 99 -5.74 -3.36 -12.40
C LEU A 99 -4.66 -4.45 -12.56
N GLY A 100 -4.48 -5.33 -11.55
CA GLY A 100 -3.55 -6.45 -11.64
C GLY A 100 -2.08 -6.03 -11.72
N HIS A 101 -1.72 -4.86 -11.19
CA HIS A 101 -0.36 -4.32 -11.29
C HIS A 101 0.70 -5.20 -10.59
N PHE A 102 0.31 -6.07 -9.63
CA PHE A 102 1.22 -7.08 -9.06
C PHE A 102 1.63 -8.15 -10.06
N SER A 103 0.68 -8.68 -10.82
CA SER A 103 0.92 -9.78 -11.78
C SER A 103 1.81 -9.29 -12.93
N SER A 104 1.57 -8.06 -13.38
CA SER A 104 2.46 -7.37 -14.33
C SER A 104 3.87 -7.21 -13.78
N ARG A 105 4.03 -6.92 -12.48
CA ARG A 105 5.35 -6.87 -11.82
C ARG A 105 6.04 -8.21 -11.72
N GLU A 106 5.34 -9.28 -11.33
CA GLU A 106 5.90 -10.63 -11.29
C GLU A 106 6.35 -11.09 -12.68
N ALA A 107 5.55 -10.84 -13.71
CA ALA A 107 5.91 -11.10 -15.10
C ALA A 107 7.16 -10.32 -15.52
N ARG A 108 7.27 -9.02 -15.19
CA ARG A 108 8.46 -8.19 -15.46
C ARG A 108 9.70 -8.67 -14.69
N ARG A 109 9.55 -9.23 -13.48
CA ARG A 109 10.66 -9.86 -12.73
C ARG A 109 11.17 -11.12 -13.42
N GLN A 110 10.31 -11.90 -14.05
CA GLN A 110 10.70 -13.13 -14.75
C GLN A 110 11.44 -12.88 -16.07
N VAL A 111 11.23 -11.71 -16.70
CA VAL A 111 11.85 -11.32 -17.97
C VAL A 111 13.17 -10.55 -17.79
N GLY A 112 13.49 -10.09 -16.57
CA GLY A 112 14.76 -9.42 -16.27
C GLY A 112 15.98 -10.37 -16.27
N PRO A 113 17.22 -9.87 -16.50
CA PRO A 113 18.40 -10.72 -16.44
C PRO A 113 18.55 -11.31 -15.04
N LYS A 114 18.49 -12.65 -14.93
CA LYS A 114 18.82 -13.38 -13.70
C LYS A 114 20.33 -13.25 -13.45
N ILE A 115 20.73 -12.35 -12.56
CA ILE A 115 22.08 -12.40 -11.98
C ILE A 115 22.06 -13.55 -10.97
N PRO A 116 22.86 -14.62 -11.15
CA PRO A 116 22.83 -15.76 -10.25
C PRO A 116 23.52 -15.40 -8.93
N ASP A 117 22.77 -15.40 -7.83
CA ASP A 117 23.32 -15.21 -6.49
C ASP A 117 23.94 -16.52 -6.00
N ARG A 118 25.23 -16.46 -5.63
CA ARG A 118 26.01 -17.59 -5.13
C ARG A 118 25.89 -17.63 -3.60
N GLY A 119 25.03 -18.51 -3.11
CA GLY A 119 25.25 -19.29 -1.89
C GLY A 119 24.80 -18.67 -0.56
N ALA A 120 23.68 -19.16 -0.03
CA ALA A 120 23.43 -19.37 1.40
C ALA A 120 22.22 -20.32 1.58
N PRO A 121 22.14 -21.11 2.67
CA PRO A 121 21.20 -22.21 2.81
C PRO A 121 19.78 -21.74 3.18
N VAL A 122 18.83 -22.59 2.79
CA VAL A 122 17.38 -22.44 2.90
C VAL A 122 16.94 -22.56 4.36
N GLU A 123 16.39 -21.48 4.91
CA GLU A 123 15.41 -21.53 5.99
C GLU A 123 14.12 -20.87 5.50
N SER A 124 13.05 -21.68 5.48
CA SER A 124 11.71 -21.30 5.09
C SER A 124 11.05 -20.51 6.21
N ASP A 125 11.08 -19.18 6.12
CA ASP A 125 10.17 -18.31 6.86
C ASP A 125 9.17 -17.68 5.89
N SER A 126 7.90 -17.95 6.13
CA SER A 126 6.78 -17.53 5.28
C SER A 126 6.45 -16.07 5.58
N GLY A 127 7.33 -15.19 5.13
CA GLY A 127 7.19 -13.75 5.23
C GLY A 127 7.95 -13.11 4.09
N GLN A 128 7.41 -13.19 2.87
CA GLN A 128 7.94 -12.41 1.75
C GLN A 128 7.72 -10.93 2.09
N GLY A 129 8.74 -10.32 2.70
CA GLY A 129 8.75 -8.90 2.99
C GLY A 129 8.54 -8.11 1.71
N LEU A 130 7.51 -7.25 1.70
CA LEU A 130 7.15 -6.36 0.59
C LEU A 130 8.21 -5.28 0.29
N GLY A 131 9.29 -5.21 1.07
CA GLY A 131 10.23 -4.09 1.14
C GLY A 131 11.32 -3.98 0.05
N GLN A 132 11.22 -4.66 -1.10
CA GLN A 132 12.14 -4.42 -2.23
C GLN A 132 11.43 -4.48 -3.59
N SER A 133 10.25 -3.88 -3.66
CA SER A 133 9.47 -3.86 -4.89
C SER A 133 9.89 -2.65 -5.73
N ARG A 134 10.42 -2.87 -6.96
CA ARG A 134 10.61 -1.80 -7.96
C ARG A 134 9.32 -0.98 -8.05
N ALA A 135 9.40 0.36 -7.94
CA ALA A 135 8.28 1.30 -8.04
C ALA A 135 7.40 1.06 -9.28
N TYR A 136 6.11 1.42 -9.22
CA TYR A 136 5.21 1.22 -10.37
C TYR A 136 5.66 2.20 -11.46
N ASP A 137 5.44 1.84 -12.72
CA ASP A 137 5.74 2.80 -13.77
C ASP A 137 4.71 3.94 -13.78
N ARG A 138 5.04 5.03 -14.47
CA ARG A 138 4.18 6.21 -14.50
C ARG A 138 2.77 5.92 -15.03
N GLN A 139 2.61 4.97 -15.96
CA GLN A 139 1.30 4.65 -16.51
C GLN A 139 0.46 3.88 -15.50
N GLU A 140 1.07 2.96 -14.76
CA GLU A 140 0.44 2.21 -13.68
C GLU A 140 -0.04 3.15 -12.55
N GLU A 141 0.81 4.09 -12.13
CA GLU A 141 0.45 5.11 -11.11
C GLU A 141 -0.74 5.97 -11.57
N LEU A 142 -0.67 6.51 -12.80
CA LEU A 142 -1.77 7.32 -13.37
C LEU A 142 -3.07 6.52 -13.53
N ALA A 143 -2.98 5.21 -13.79
CA ALA A 143 -4.16 4.36 -13.87
C ALA A 143 -4.75 4.08 -12.48
N ALA A 144 -3.90 3.88 -11.46
CA ALA A 144 -4.33 3.75 -10.08
C ALA A 144 -5.00 5.04 -9.56
N ASP A 145 -4.47 6.21 -9.89
CA ASP A 145 -5.08 7.51 -9.56
C ASP A 145 -6.47 7.69 -10.19
N ARG A 146 -6.61 7.37 -11.48
CA ARG A 146 -7.93 7.43 -12.16
C ARG A 146 -8.92 6.48 -11.53
N TYR A 147 -8.49 5.27 -11.22
CA TYR A 147 -9.33 4.29 -10.55
C TYR A 147 -9.75 4.77 -9.15
N ALA A 148 -8.82 5.40 -8.40
CA ALA A 148 -9.12 5.96 -7.08
C ALA A 148 -10.22 7.02 -7.15
N VAL A 149 -10.14 7.94 -8.12
CA VAL A 149 -11.19 8.96 -8.35
C VAL A 149 -12.54 8.28 -8.59
N GLU A 150 -12.61 7.34 -9.54
CA GLU A 150 -13.84 6.63 -9.88
C GLU A 150 -14.40 5.81 -8.71
N LEU A 151 -13.53 5.22 -7.89
CA LEU A 151 -13.95 4.46 -6.72
C LEU A 151 -14.50 5.36 -5.61
N LEU A 152 -13.83 6.49 -5.34
CA LEU A 152 -14.28 7.45 -4.34
C LEU A 152 -15.61 8.09 -4.73
N ASP A 153 -15.83 8.35 -6.02
CA ASP A 153 -17.10 8.89 -6.53
C ASP A 153 -18.28 7.91 -6.44
N LYS A 154 -18.02 6.61 -6.20
CA LYS A 154 -19.08 5.62 -5.88
C LYS A 154 -19.52 5.67 -4.41
N LEU A 155 -18.73 6.29 -3.54
CA LEU A 155 -19.07 6.42 -2.12
C LEU A 155 -20.04 7.58 -1.90
N PRO A 156 -20.84 7.55 -0.82
CA PRO A 156 -21.66 8.69 -0.43
C PRO A 156 -20.81 9.95 -0.21
N GLY A 157 -21.24 11.09 -0.76
CA GLY A 157 -20.53 12.36 -0.62
C GLY A 157 -20.96 13.40 -1.65
N SER A 158 -20.23 14.52 -1.68
CA SER A 158 -20.42 15.57 -2.69
C SER A 158 -19.98 15.09 -4.08
N PRO A 159 -20.68 15.48 -5.16
CA PRO A 159 -20.24 15.16 -6.52
C PRO A 159 -18.82 15.68 -6.80
N GLY A 160 -17.98 14.85 -7.43
CA GLY A 160 -16.60 15.19 -7.78
C GLY A 160 -15.61 15.12 -6.60
N ARG A 161 -16.03 14.57 -5.45
CA ARG A 161 -15.17 14.36 -4.27
C ARG A 161 -13.90 13.60 -4.63
N GLY A 162 -13.96 12.57 -5.47
CA GLY A 162 -12.81 11.73 -5.78
C GLY A 162 -11.64 12.53 -6.34
N CYS A 163 -11.91 13.44 -7.29
CA CYS A 163 -10.87 14.30 -7.88
C CYS A 163 -10.27 15.25 -6.84
N THR A 164 -11.12 15.93 -6.05
CA THR A 164 -10.65 16.86 -5.01
C THR A 164 -9.80 16.13 -3.98
N SER A 165 -10.26 14.99 -3.47
CA SER A 165 -9.55 14.21 -2.45
C SER A 165 -8.18 13.71 -2.95
N VAL A 166 -8.11 13.16 -4.17
CA VAL A 166 -6.84 12.70 -4.77
C VAL A 166 -5.87 13.87 -4.93
N MET A 167 -6.33 15.01 -5.46
CA MET A 167 -5.46 16.18 -5.65
C MET A 167 -4.94 16.74 -4.32
N THR A 168 -5.79 16.82 -3.29
CA THR A 168 -5.38 17.26 -1.94
C THR A 168 -4.33 16.33 -1.34
N LEU A 169 -4.50 15.01 -1.49
CA LEU A 169 -3.51 14.05 -1.01
C LEU A 169 -2.17 14.19 -1.76
N ILE A 170 -2.19 14.31 -3.09
CA ILE A 170 -0.97 14.49 -3.89
C ILE A 170 -0.22 15.76 -3.47
N GLU A 171 -0.91 16.89 -3.35
CA GLU A 171 -0.30 18.16 -2.93
C GLU A 171 0.37 18.01 -1.56
N ARG A 172 -0.29 17.34 -0.62
CA ARG A 172 0.29 17.06 0.70
C ARG A 172 1.53 16.19 0.63
N LEU A 173 1.50 15.09 -0.14
CA LEU A 173 2.65 14.19 -0.27
C LEU A 173 3.83 14.88 -0.96
N ASP A 174 3.57 15.75 -1.94
CA ASP A 174 4.59 16.58 -2.56
C ASP A 174 5.24 17.54 -1.56
N LEU A 175 4.44 18.18 -0.69
CA LEU A 175 4.96 19.04 0.38
C LEU A 175 5.83 18.26 1.38
N GLU A 176 5.42 17.07 1.80
CA GLU A 176 6.21 16.19 2.68
C GLU A 176 7.52 15.75 2.02
N ARG A 177 7.52 15.47 0.71
CA ARG A 177 8.74 15.11 -0.03
C ARG A 177 9.73 16.27 -0.14
N LEU A 178 9.21 17.50 -0.23
CA LEU A 178 10.00 18.73 -0.31
C LEU A 178 10.42 19.25 1.06
N ALA A 179 9.75 18.83 2.13
CA ALA A 179 10.11 19.17 3.49
C ALA A 179 11.50 18.60 3.81
N PRO A 180 12.45 19.44 4.27
CA PRO A 180 13.77 18.95 4.58
C PRO A 180 13.70 17.99 5.78
N MET A 181 14.39 16.85 5.69
CA MET A 181 14.55 15.93 6.81
C MET A 181 15.49 16.57 7.85
N TRP A 182 14.94 17.13 8.93
CA TRP A 182 15.71 17.61 10.08
C TRP A 182 15.59 16.61 11.22
#